data_AF-M4WMD0-F1
#
_entry.id   AF-M4WMD0-F1
#
_cell.length_a   1.000
_cell.length_b   1.000
_cell.length_c   1.000
_cell.angle_alpha   90.00
_cell.angle_beta   90.00
_cell.angle_gamma   90.00
#
_symmetry.space_group_name_H-M   'P 1'
#
loop_
_entity.id
_entity.type
_entity.pdbx_description
1 polymer ?
#
loop_
_entity_poly.entity_id
_entity_poly.type
_entity_poly.pdbx_seq_one_letter_code
_entity_poly.pdbx_strand_id
1 'polypeptide(L)'
;ATLLAQVIVNEGLRNVAAGANPIAIRRGIDKAVEAVVAQMRGIAKEVSTKQQIASVGTISAGDPVIGGKISDAMDVVGKDGVITVEESQTFGIDIDTVEGMQFDKGYVSPYFATNNETLTAELDNPYILMTDNKIS
;
A
#
# COMPACT_ATOMS: atom_id res chain seq x y z
N ALA A 1 10.62 4.28 -6.44
CA ALA A 1 10.41 4.06 -7.90
C ALA A 1 11.13 5.08 -8.77
N THR A 2 11.04 6.38 -8.44
CA THR A 2 11.59 7.49 -9.22
C THR A 2 13.09 7.38 -9.52
N LEU A 3 13.93 7.09 -8.51
CA LEU A 3 15.39 6.94 -8.69
C LEU A 3 15.76 5.81 -9.66
N LEU A 4 15.17 4.62 -9.48
CA LEU A 4 15.44 3.47 -10.35
C LEU A 4 15.00 3.74 -11.79
N ALA A 5 13.82 4.35 -11.98
CA ALA A 5 13.35 4.75 -13.29
C ALA A 5 14.31 5.74 -13.96
N GLN A 6 14.78 6.76 -13.22
CA GLN A 6 15.75 7.73 -13.71
C GLN A 6 17.07 7.06 -14.16
N VAL A 7 17.61 6.14 -13.36
CA VAL A 7 18.86 5.44 -13.70
C VAL A 7 18.67 4.56 -14.95
N ILE A 8 17.59 3.80 -15.03
CA ILE A 8 17.28 2.94 -16.18
C ILE A 8 17.12 3.78 -17.45
N VAL A 9 16.45 4.93 -17.37
CA VAL A 9 16.28 5.84 -18.51
C VAL A 9 17.61 6.43 -18.94
N ASN A 10 18.43 6.93 -18.01
CA ASN A 10 19.72 7.54 -18.33
C ASN A 10 20.67 6.54 -19.00
N GLU A 11 20.78 5.33 -18.45
CA GLU A 11 21.62 4.28 -19.05
C GLU A 11 21.03 3.74 -20.36
N GLY A 12 19.71 3.63 -20.45
CA GLY A 12 19.02 3.27 -21.70
C GLY A 12 19.33 4.27 -22.82
N LEU A 13 19.20 5.57 -22.56
CA LEU A 13 19.48 6.63 -23.52
C LEU A 13 20.96 6.64 -23.96
N ARG A 14 21.90 6.40 -23.04
CA ARG A 14 23.32 6.31 -23.35
C ARG A 14 23.62 5.17 -24.33
N ASN A 15 23.02 4.00 -24.13
CA ASN A 15 23.21 2.84 -24.99
C ASN A 15 22.53 3.02 -26.36
N VAL A 16 21.36 3.67 -26.40
CA VAL A 16 20.69 4.03 -27.67
C VAL A 16 21.53 5.02 -28.47
N ALA A 17 22.10 6.03 -27.82
CA ALA A 17 23.01 6.99 -28.47
C ALA A 17 24.28 6.32 -29.02
N ALA A 18 24.72 5.20 -28.42
CA ALA A 18 25.83 4.38 -28.91
C ALA A 18 25.43 3.44 -30.07
N GLY A 19 24.19 3.50 -30.56
CA GLY A 19 23.72 2.73 -31.72
C GLY A 19 23.03 1.40 -31.38
N ALA A 20 22.78 1.11 -30.10
CA ALA A 20 22.04 -0.09 -29.72
C ALA A 20 20.55 0.03 -30.04
N ASN A 21 19.92 -1.08 -30.42
CA ASN A 21 18.49 -1.12 -30.77
C ASN A 21 17.60 -0.91 -29.51
N PRO A 22 16.79 0.16 -29.46
CA PRO A 22 15.93 0.45 -28.31
C PRO A 22 14.93 -0.66 -27.96
N ILE A 23 14.41 -1.37 -28.97
CA ILE A 23 13.46 -2.47 -28.79
C ILE A 23 14.15 -3.66 -28.10
N ALA A 24 15.40 -3.93 -28.49
CA ALA A 24 16.19 -5.00 -27.89
C ALA A 24 16.54 -4.67 -26.43
N ILE A 25 16.90 -3.42 -26.14
CA ILE A 25 17.17 -2.93 -24.78
C ILE A 25 15.93 -3.10 -23.89
N ARG A 26 14.77 -2.61 -24.34
CA ARG A 26 13.51 -2.76 -23.59
C ARG A 26 13.21 -4.22 -23.27
N ARG A 27 13.28 -5.11 -24.27
CA ARG A 27 13.07 -6.54 -24.06
C ARG A 27 14.07 -7.16 -23.07
N GLY A 28 15.31 -6.67 -23.07
CA GLY A 28 16.33 -7.07 -22.11
C GLY A 28 16.00 -6.63 -20.68
N ILE A 29 15.53 -5.38 -20.53
CA ILE A 29 15.09 -4.82 -19.24
C ILE A 29 13.90 -5.62 -18.71
N ASP A 30 12.89 -5.90 -19.54
CA ASP A 30 11.70 -6.66 -19.13
C ASP A 30 12.09 -8.04 -18.57
N LYS A 31 12.94 -8.78 -19.29
CA LYS A 31 13.46 -10.08 -18.83
C LYS A 31 14.31 -9.98 -17.56
N ALA A 32 15.11 -8.93 -17.43
CA ALA A 32 15.92 -8.71 -16.24
C ALA A 32 15.02 -8.43 -15.02
N VAL A 33 13.97 -7.62 -15.18
CA VAL A 33 12.99 -7.35 -14.13
C VAL A 33 12.28 -8.64 -13.72
N GLU A 34 11.82 -9.46 -14.67
CA GLU A 34 11.19 -10.74 -14.37
C GLU A 34 12.11 -11.66 -13.56
N ALA A 35 13.37 -11.81 -13.97
CA ALA A 35 14.35 -12.63 -13.27
C ALA A 35 14.64 -12.11 -11.85
N VAL A 36 14.81 -10.79 -11.70
CA VAL A 36 15.04 -10.15 -10.40
C VAL A 36 13.84 -10.35 -9.48
N VAL A 37 12.61 -10.13 -9.97
CA VAL A 37 11.39 -10.33 -9.17
C VAL A 37 11.25 -11.79 -8.74
N ALA A 38 11.55 -12.74 -9.62
CA ALA A 38 11.51 -14.16 -9.28
C ALA A 38 12.53 -14.49 -8.16
N GLN A 39 13.75 -13.97 -8.26
CA GLN A 39 14.77 -14.16 -7.23
C GLN A 39 14.38 -13.49 -5.92
N MET A 40 13.84 -12.27 -5.96
CA MET A 40 13.36 -11.53 -4.78
C MET A 40 12.26 -12.29 -4.04
N ARG A 41 11.34 -12.94 -4.77
CA ARG A 41 10.33 -13.83 -4.16
C ARG A 41 10.98 -15.04 -3.50
N GLY A 42 12.02 -15.62 -4.10
CA GLY A 42 12.73 -16.77 -3.54
C GLY A 42 13.50 -16.47 -2.25
N ILE A 43 13.97 -15.24 -2.06
CA ILE A 43 14.67 -14.81 -0.82
C ILE A 43 13.75 -14.11 0.18
N ALA A 44 12.48 -13.88 -0.16
CA ALA A 44 11.53 -13.21 0.71
C ALA A 44 11.33 -14.04 1.98
N LYS A 45 11.50 -13.39 3.14
CA LYS A 45 11.28 -14.01 4.44
C LYS A 45 9.83 -13.79 4.85
N GLU A 46 9.11 -14.88 5.11
CA GLU A 46 7.76 -14.78 5.64
C GLU A 46 7.75 -14.18 7.05
N VAL A 47 6.81 -13.26 7.28
CA VAL A 47 6.56 -12.64 8.58
C VAL A 47 5.31 -13.30 9.15
N SER A 48 5.48 -14.07 10.22
CA SER A 48 4.40 -14.85 10.84
C SER A 48 4.24 -14.61 12.33
N THR A 49 5.27 -14.10 13.00
CA THR A 49 5.23 -13.88 14.45
C THR A 49 4.92 -12.43 14.78
N LYS A 50 4.23 -12.22 15.91
CA LYS A 50 3.96 -10.91 16.49
C LYS A 50 5.23 -10.06 16.62
N GLN A 51 6.33 -10.67 17.07
CA GLN A 51 7.62 -9.98 17.23
C GLN A 51 8.20 -9.49 15.90
N GLN A 52 8.05 -10.28 14.82
CA GLN A 52 8.47 -9.85 13.49
C GLN A 52 7.60 -8.72 12.96
N ILE A 53 6.28 -8.77 13.17
CA ILE A 53 5.35 -7.69 12.81
C ILE A 53 5.72 -6.40 13.55
N ALA A 54 5.94 -6.48 14.87
CA ALA A 54 6.39 -5.35 15.66
C ALA A 54 7.71 -4.76 15.15
N SER A 55 8.68 -5.62 14.83
CA SER A 55 9.99 -5.18 14.30
C SER A 55 9.85 -4.45 12.95
N VAL A 56 9.01 -4.97 12.05
CA VAL A 56 8.73 -4.33 10.76
C VAL A 56 8.01 -2.99 10.97
N GLY A 57 7.02 -2.96 11.86
CA GLY A 57 6.31 -1.73 12.23
C GLY A 57 7.25 -0.67 12.82
N THR A 58 8.16 -1.07 13.71
CA THR A 58 9.17 -0.19 14.31
C THR A 58 10.11 0.38 13.25
N ILE A 59 10.60 -0.44 12.31
CA ILE A 59 11.49 0.03 11.24
C ILE A 59 10.74 1.01 10.34
N SER A 60 9.48 0.73 10.02
CA SER A 60 8.67 1.58 9.14
C SER A 60 8.27 2.90 9.80
N ALA A 61 7.93 2.90 11.08
CA ALA A 61 7.52 4.09 11.83
C ALA A 61 8.70 4.86 12.43
N GLY A 62 9.87 4.23 12.58
CA GLY A 62 11.00 4.78 13.32
C GLY A 62 10.82 4.79 14.84
N ASP A 63 9.72 4.22 15.35
CA ASP A 63 9.33 4.25 16.77
C ASP A 63 8.96 2.84 17.29
N PRO A 64 9.64 2.34 18.35
CA PRO A 64 9.31 1.06 18.98
C PRO A 64 7.91 0.97 19.56
N VAL A 65 7.38 2.07 20.10
CA VAL A 65 6.05 2.14 20.72
C VAL A 65 4.97 1.98 19.65
N ILE A 66 5.11 2.67 18.51
CA ILE A 66 4.19 2.57 17.38
C ILE A 66 4.23 1.16 16.78
N GLY A 67 5.43 0.59 16.59
CA GLY A 67 5.56 -0.78 16.08
C GLY A 67 4.90 -1.82 16.99
N GLY A 68 5.04 -1.67 18.30
CA GLY A 68 4.34 -2.51 19.29
C GLY A 68 2.81 -2.41 19.15
N LYS A 69 2.28 -1.18 19.11
CA LYS A 69 0.83 -0.93 18.96
C LYS A 69 0.26 -1.50 17.66
N ILE A 70 0.96 -1.35 16.53
CA ILE A 70 0.57 -1.95 15.24
C ILE A 70 0.51 -3.48 15.37
N SER A 71 1.48 -4.07 16.05
CA SER A 71 1.53 -5.51 16.26
C SER A 71 0.40 -6.02 17.17
N ASP A 72 -0.01 -5.24 18.16
CA ASP A 72 -1.16 -5.57 19.01
C ASP A 72 -2.48 -5.47 18.24
N ALA A 73 -2.65 -4.42 17.42
CA ALA A 73 -3.82 -4.28 16.55
C ALA A 73 -3.95 -5.45 15.58
N MET A 74 -2.85 -5.85 14.91
CA MET A 74 -2.82 -6.96 13.95
C MET A 74 -3.15 -8.32 14.58
N ASP A 75 -2.84 -8.50 15.87
CA ASP A 75 -3.16 -9.72 16.63
C ASP A 75 -4.68 -9.85 16.89
N VAL A 76 -5.37 -8.71 17.05
CA VAL A 76 -6.81 -8.64 17.28
C VAL A 76 -7.59 -8.79 15.97
N VAL A 77 -7.19 -8.08 14.91
CA VAL A 77 -7.94 -8.08 13.63
C VAL A 77 -7.59 -9.26 12.71
N GLY A 78 -6.46 -9.94 12.95
CA GLY A 78 -5.95 -11.02 12.12
C GLY A 78 -5.28 -10.56 10.82
N LYS A 79 -4.72 -11.49 10.04
CA LYS A 79 -3.92 -11.19 8.84
C LYS A 79 -4.65 -10.42 7.74
N ASP A 80 -5.96 -10.63 7.62
CA ASP A 80 -6.80 -10.01 6.60
C ASP A 80 -7.63 -8.83 7.15
N GLY A 81 -7.35 -8.43 8.39
CA GLY A 81 -8.03 -7.32 9.05
C GLY A 81 -7.62 -5.96 8.48
N VAL A 82 -8.58 -5.05 8.43
CA VAL A 82 -8.36 -3.66 8.00
C VAL A 82 -8.02 -2.81 9.21
N ILE A 83 -6.93 -2.05 9.13
CA ILE A 83 -6.54 -1.08 10.15
C ILE A 83 -6.74 0.31 9.58
N THR A 84 -7.59 1.10 10.22
CA THR A 84 -7.80 2.53 9.91
C THR A 84 -7.12 3.36 10.98
N VAL A 85 -6.59 4.52 10.59
CA VAL A 85 -5.99 5.49 11.52
C VAL A 85 -6.87 6.72 11.53
N GLU A 86 -7.34 7.11 12.72
CA GLU A 86 -8.13 8.31 12.94
C GLU A 86 -7.36 9.29 13.85
N GLU A 87 -7.54 10.59 13.61
CA GLU A 87 -6.95 11.62 14.45
C GLU A 87 -7.77 11.80 15.73
N SER A 88 -7.18 11.45 16.88
CA SER A 88 -7.80 11.62 18.19
C SER A 88 -7.45 12.99 18.79
N GLN A 89 -8.42 13.63 19.44
CA GLN A 89 -8.19 14.87 20.21
C GLN A 89 -7.50 14.62 21.57
N THR A 90 -7.36 13.35 21.95
CA THR A 90 -6.74 12.93 23.22
C THR A 90 -5.28 12.56 23.02
N PHE A 91 -4.44 12.86 24.02
CA PHE A 91 -3.04 12.43 24.01
C PHE A 91 -2.94 10.92 24.20
N GLY A 92 -2.37 10.22 23.22
CA GLY A 92 -2.13 8.78 23.29
C GLY A 92 -2.26 8.09 21.95
N ILE A 93 -2.11 6.78 21.96
CA ILE A 93 -2.43 5.89 20.84
C ILE A 93 -3.35 4.81 21.42
N ASP A 94 -4.63 4.93 21.12
CA ASP A 94 -5.65 3.97 21.49
C ASP A 94 -5.98 3.08 20.29
N ILE A 95 -6.47 1.87 20.58
CA ILE A 95 -6.84 0.87 19.59
C ILE A 95 -8.29 0.51 19.87
N ASP A 96 -9.18 0.92 18.99
CA ASP A 96 -10.59 0.55 19.03
C ASP A 96 -10.88 -0.49 17.95
N THR A 97 -11.64 -1.51 18.32
CA THR A 97 -12.07 -2.56 17.38
C THR A 97 -13.55 -2.35 17.10
N VAL A 98 -13.89 -2.10 15.84
CA VAL A 98 -15.28 -1.89 15.39
C VAL A 98 -15.62 -2.97 14.37
N GLU A 99 -16.84 -3.51 14.45
CA GLU A 99 -17.36 -4.40 13.41
C GLU A 99 -17.67 -3.58 12.15
N GLY A 100 -16.97 -3.89 11.06
CA GLY A 100 -17.10 -3.19 9.79
C GLY A 100 -16.72 -4.08 8.61
N MET A 101 -16.94 -3.56 7.40
CA MET A 101 -16.62 -4.26 6.15
C MET A 101 -16.03 -3.28 5.14
N GLN A 102 -14.99 -3.72 4.42
CA GLN A 102 -14.39 -2.99 3.32
C GLN A 102 -14.55 -3.78 2.02
N PHE A 103 -14.77 -3.06 0.92
CA PHE A 103 -14.81 -3.61 -0.43
C PHE A 103 -13.77 -2.91 -1.32
N ASP A 104 -13.25 -3.62 -2.32
CA ASP A 104 -12.37 -3.05 -3.34
C ASP A 104 -13.19 -2.31 -4.43
N LYS A 105 -13.96 -1.32 -3.99
CA LYS A 105 -14.78 -0.42 -4.81
C LYS A 105 -14.74 0.99 -4.25
N GLY A 106 -14.28 1.95 -5.06
CA GLY A 106 -14.32 3.37 -4.74
C GLY A 106 -15.63 4.04 -5.18
N TYR A 107 -15.72 5.35 -4.92
CA TYR A 107 -16.81 6.19 -5.41
C TYR A 107 -16.80 6.31 -6.95
N VAL A 108 -17.99 6.51 -7.54
CA VAL A 108 -18.14 6.60 -9.01
C VAL A 108 -17.57 7.89 -9.59
N SER A 109 -17.57 8.96 -8.80
CA SER A 109 -17.18 10.30 -9.23
C SER A 109 -16.24 10.94 -8.20
N PRO A 110 -15.13 11.57 -8.62
CA PRO A 110 -14.21 12.25 -7.70
C PRO A 110 -14.85 13.43 -6.96
N TYR A 111 -15.97 13.94 -7.46
CA TYR A 111 -16.73 15.00 -6.79
C TYR A 111 -17.39 14.56 -5.48
N PHE A 112 -17.38 13.26 -5.15
CA PHE A 112 -17.84 12.76 -3.85
C PHE A 112 -16.79 12.86 -2.73
N ALA A 113 -15.55 13.26 -3.04
CA ALA A 113 -14.53 13.48 -2.02
C ALA A 113 -14.95 14.62 -1.07
N THR A 114 -14.99 14.32 0.23
CA THR A 114 -15.26 15.31 1.29
C THR A 114 -13.96 15.92 1.79
N ASN A 115 -12.86 15.15 1.77
CA ASN A 115 -11.52 15.62 2.04
C ASN A 115 -10.73 15.75 0.73
N ASN A 116 -10.39 16.98 0.34
CA ASN A 116 -9.70 17.27 -0.92
C ASN A 116 -8.19 16.99 -0.88
N GLU A 117 -7.59 16.84 0.30
CA GLU A 117 -6.16 16.55 0.45
C GLU A 117 -5.88 15.06 0.30
N THR A 118 -6.70 14.24 0.96
CA THR A 118 -6.61 12.77 0.93
C THR A 118 -7.42 12.15 -0.21
N LEU A 119 -8.32 12.92 -0.84
CA LEU A 119 -9.32 12.45 -1.79
C LEU A 119 -10.19 11.32 -1.21
N THR A 120 -10.55 11.43 0.07
CA THR A 120 -11.44 10.50 0.77
C THR A 120 -12.86 11.05 0.88
N ALA A 121 -13.84 10.14 0.94
CA ALA A 121 -15.25 10.44 1.18
C ALA A 121 -15.63 9.86 2.55
N GLU A 122 -15.61 10.71 3.56
CA GLU A 122 -15.93 10.40 4.95
C GLU A 122 -17.35 10.93 5.27
N LEU A 123 -18.21 10.05 5.79
CA LEU A 123 -19.61 10.35 6.09
C LEU A 123 -19.98 9.86 7.49
N ASP A 124 -20.52 10.75 8.33
CA ASP A 124 -21.00 10.41 9.66
C ASP A 124 -22.45 9.91 9.64
N ASN A 125 -22.70 8.76 10.28
CA ASN A 125 -24.01 8.12 10.38
C ASN A 125 -24.79 8.04 9.03
N PRO A 126 -24.19 7.50 7.94
CA PRO A 126 -24.83 7.47 6.64
C PRO A 126 -25.91 6.39 6.55
N TYR A 127 -26.92 6.64 5.70
CA TYR A 127 -27.82 5.59 5.24
C TYR A 127 -27.15 4.76 4.14
N ILE A 128 -27.27 3.43 4.20
CA ILE A 128 -26.73 2.52 3.20
C ILE A 128 -27.88 2.00 2.33
N LEU A 129 -27.83 2.31 1.02
CA LEU A 129 -28.74 1.75 0.03
C LEU A 129 -27.99 0.76 -0.85
N MET A 130 -28.46 -0.49 -0.90
CA MET A 130 -27.90 -1.53 -1.77
C MET A 130 -28.99 -2.09 -2.68
N THR A 131 -28.69 -2.18 -3.96
CA THR A 131 -29.55 -2.83 -4.96
C THR A 131 -28.68 -3.65 -5.91
N ASP A 132 -29.21 -4.77 -6.39
CA ASP A 132 -28.61 -5.63 -7.42
C ASP A 132 -28.84 -5.09 -8.84
N ASN A 133 -29.78 -4.15 -8.99
CA ASN A 133 -30.16 -3.56 -10.26
C ASN A 133 -29.37 -2.29 -10.55
N LYS A 134 -29.13 -2.02 -11.84
CA LYS A 134 -28.58 -0.73 -12.27
C LYS A 134 -29.60 0.37 -11.99
N ILE A 135 -29.19 1.39 -11.24
CA ILE A 135 -29.97 2.63 -11.07
C ILE A 135 -29.79 3.46 -12.35
N SER A 136 -30.89 3.75 -13.03
CA SER A 136 -30.94 4.58 -14.26
C SER A 136 -31.71 5.87 -14.00
#